data_AF-A0A094PU50-F1
#
_entry.id   AF-A0A094PU50-F1
#
_cell.length_a   1.000
_cell.length_b   1.000
_cell.length_c   1.000
_cell.angle_alpha   90.00
_cell.angle_beta   90.00
_cell.angle_gamma   90.00
#
_symmetry.space_group_name_H-M   'P 1'
#
loop_
_entity.id
_entity.type
_entity.pdbx_description
1 polymer ?
#
loop_
_entity_poly.entity_id
_entity_poly.type
_entity_poly.pdbx_seq_one_letter_code
_entity_poly.pdbx_strand_id
1 'polypeptide(L)'
;MTTHRSPIFALSDSYVEKSARLSPMSSTYLGITDLNDQLDDFSIAGRAVEAELTRSTLAELATLEPIDEIDRVAKSVMVERLTSSLQLHDSFESHLSFNVLTSPPADIRQVFEMMPKESATDFENIAKRLLAVDKAHLSWISTIDTLAKKGKTVAQRQIDGIAKQLESYADGGYANMAKSFDPDGKYPAIHEAAKAAAASSAETAKYLRGTYMALATPNDAVGAERYAVWARYYTGSNLDLRATYEWGLADLAQITE
;
A
#
# COMPACT_ATOMS: atom_id res chain seq x y z
N MET A 1 15.50 14.46 -23.65
CA MET A 1 16.36 13.92 -22.58
C MET A 1 16.21 14.87 -21.40
N THR A 2 15.76 14.36 -20.27
CA THR A 2 15.71 15.12 -19.02
C THR A 2 17.15 15.47 -18.62
N THR A 3 17.42 16.74 -18.37
CA THR A 3 18.76 17.18 -17.95
C THR A 3 18.83 17.10 -16.44
N HIS A 4 19.71 16.24 -15.91
CA HIS A 4 19.94 16.12 -14.46
C HIS A 4 21.16 16.93 -14.04
N ARG A 5 21.07 17.51 -12.84
CA ARG A 5 22.15 18.31 -12.25
C ARG A 5 23.40 17.50 -11.92
N SER A 6 23.20 16.26 -11.49
CA SER A 6 24.25 15.35 -11.06
C SER A 6 23.80 13.89 -11.20
N PRO A 7 24.73 12.93 -11.05
CA PRO A 7 24.40 11.51 -11.01
C PRO A 7 23.40 11.14 -9.90
N ILE A 8 23.44 11.82 -8.74
CA ILE A 8 22.51 11.55 -7.62
C ILE A 8 21.07 11.90 -8.04
N PHE A 9 20.87 13.04 -8.71
CA PHE A 9 19.54 13.42 -9.22
C PHE A 9 19.06 12.51 -10.35
N ALA A 10 19.96 12.03 -11.22
CA ALA A 10 19.63 11.05 -12.25
C ALA A 10 19.20 9.71 -11.64
N LEU A 11 19.90 9.24 -10.60
CA LEU A 11 19.54 8.01 -9.88
C LEU A 11 18.20 8.17 -9.14
N SER A 12 17.97 9.30 -8.49
CA SER A 12 16.69 9.59 -7.83
C SER A 12 15.52 9.57 -8.81
N ASP A 13 15.67 10.20 -9.98
CA ASP A 13 14.64 10.21 -11.02
C ASP A 13 14.36 8.79 -11.54
N SER A 14 15.43 8.05 -11.86
CA SER A 14 15.32 6.65 -12.29
C SER A 14 14.65 5.76 -11.25
N TYR A 15 14.95 5.96 -9.96
CA TYR A 15 14.31 5.23 -8.87
C TYR A 15 12.81 5.49 -8.83
N VAL A 16 12.39 6.76 -8.88
CA VAL A 16 10.97 7.13 -8.84
C VAL A 16 10.23 6.53 -10.03
N GLU A 17 10.78 6.63 -11.25
CA GLU A 17 10.16 6.05 -12.45
C GLU A 17 10.01 4.52 -12.33
N LYS A 18 11.09 3.83 -11.95
CA LYS A 18 11.06 2.36 -11.79
C LYS A 18 10.08 1.96 -10.69
N SER A 19 10.13 2.62 -9.53
CA SER A 19 9.27 2.33 -8.39
C SER A 19 7.79 2.55 -8.72
N ALA A 20 7.45 3.61 -9.46
CA ALA A 20 6.09 3.87 -9.89
C ALA A 20 5.52 2.73 -10.74
N ARG A 21 6.34 2.15 -11.62
CA ARG A 21 5.94 1.04 -12.51
C ARG A 21 5.88 -0.32 -11.83
N LEU A 22 6.41 -0.47 -10.61
CA LEU A 22 6.29 -1.71 -9.83
C LEU A 22 4.92 -1.87 -9.15
N SER A 23 4.17 -0.77 -8.97
CA SER A 23 2.80 -0.79 -8.46
C SER A 23 1.86 -0.25 -9.54
N PRO A 24 1.12 -1.14 -10.25
CA PRO A 24 0.04 -0.72 -11.15
C PRO A 24 -0.95 0.26 -10.53
N MET A 25 -1.23 0.13 -9.22
CA MET A 25 -2.13 1.03 -8.51
C MET A 25 -1.49 2.40 -8.28
N SER A 26 -0.24 2.48 -7.78
CA SER A 26 0.48 3.75 -7.63
C SER A 26 0.72 4.44 -8.97
N SER A 27 0.96 3.69 -10.04
CA SER A 27 1.02 4.22 -11.40
C SER A 27 -0.25 5.02 -11.74
N THR A 28 -1.44 4.46 -11.48
CA THR A 28 -2.71 5.18 -11.68
C THR A 28 -2.79 6.45 -10.82
N TYR A 29 -2.39 6.41 -9.54
CA TYR A 29 -2.37 7.60 -8.68
C TYR A 29 -1.43 8.70 -9.18
N LEU A 30 -0.34 8.33 -9.85
CA LEU A 30 0.64 9.25 -10.44
C LEU A 30 0.27 9.69 -11.87
N GLY A 31 -0.87 9.24 -12.40
CA GLY A 31 -1.32 9.57 -13.76
C GLY A 31 -0.65 8.76 -14.86
N ILE A 32 0.08 7.68 -14.51
CA ILE A 32 0.67 6.74 -15.47
C ILE A 32 -0.39 5.68 -15.80
N THR A 33 -0.88 5.68 -17.04
CA THR A 33 -2.04 4.88 -17.43
C THR A 33 -1.69 3.53 -18.08
N ASP A 34 -0.41 3.27 -18.35
CA ASP A 34 0.08 2.06 -19.04
C ASP A 34 -0.31 0.74 -18.35
N LEU A 35 -0.57 0.78 -17.03
CA LEU A 35 -0.87 -0.37 -16.18
C LEU A 35 -2.31 -0.35 -15.65
N ASN A 36 -3.19 0.44 -16.26
CA ASN A 36 -4.57 0.65 -15.81
C ASN A 36 -5.44 -0.62 -15.85
N ASP A 37 -5.00 -1.69 -16.50
CA ASP A 37 -5.68 -2.98 -16.52
C ASP A 37 -5.24 -3.96 -15.43
N GLN A 38 -4.25 -3.58 -14.60
CA GLN A 38 -3.60 -4.46 -13.61
C GLN A 38 -3.81 -3.97 -12.17
N LEU A 39 -3.79 -4.91 -11.22
CA LEU A 39 -3.70 -4.64 -9.79
C LEU A 39 -2.32 -5.07 -9.27
N ASP A 40 -1.95 -4.51 -8.14
CA ASP A 40 -0.75 -4.88 -7.40
C ASP A 40 -0.74 -6.36 -6.97
N ASP A 41 0.46 -6.94 -6.92
CA ASP A 41 0.71 -8.21 -6.24
C ASP A 41 1.02 -7.94 -4.76
N PHE A 42 0.12 -8.36 -3.88
CA PHE A 42 0.28 -8.22 -2.43
C PHE A 42 0.99 -9.41 -1.77
N SER A 43 1.50 -10.35 -2.57
CA SER A 43 2.32 -11.45 -2.09
C SER A 43 3.67 -10.95 -1.55
N ILE A 44 4.29 -11.76 -0.68
CA ILE A 44 5.67 -11.52 -0.20
C ILE A 44 6.64 -11.41 -1.40
N ALA A 45 6.46 -12.26 -2.42
CA ALA A 45 7.29 -12.23 -3.62
C ALA A 45 7.09 -10.94 -4.43
N GLY A 46 5.84 -10.48 -4.58
CA GLY A 46 5.52 -9.21 -5.23
C GLY A 46 6.23 -8.03 -4.57
N ARG A 47 6.19 -7.96 -3.23
CA ARG A 47 6.87 -6.88 -2.48
C ARG A 47 8.38 -7.03 -2.41
N ALA A 48 8.93 -8.23 -2.61
CA ALA A 48 10.38 -8.43 -2.68
C ALA A 48 11.01 -7.74 -3.90
N VAL A 49 10.25 -7.56 -4.99
CA VAL A 49 10.72 -6.84 -6.20
C VAL A 49 11.01 -5.37 -5.89
N GLU A 50 10.10 -4.71 -5.16
CA GLU A 50 10.27 -3.32 -4.72
C GLU A 50 11.47 -3.20 -3.77
N ALA A 51 11.58 -4.11 -2.81
CA ALA A 51 12.72 -4.13 -1.89
C ALA A 51 14.07 -4.31 -2.63
N GLU A 52 14.11 -5.11 -3.69
CA GLU A 52 15.34 -5.29 -4.47
C GLU A 52 15.71 -4.05 -5.28
N LEU A 53 14.71 -3.35 -5.84
CA LEU A 53 14.94 -2.03 -6.44
C LEU A 53 15.51 -1.05 -5.39
N THR A 54 14.97 -1.05 -4.18
CA THR A 54 15.49 -0.20 -3.10
C THR A 54 16.92 -0.57 -2.71
N ARG A 55 17.24 -1.86 -2.55
CA ARG A 55 18.60 -2.33 -2.21
C ARG A 55 19.62 -1.97 -3.29
N SER A 56 19.32 -2.25 -4.54
CA SER A 56 20.19 -1.92 -5.67
C SER A 56 20.42 -0.41 -5.80
N THR A 57 19.37 0.39 -5.59
CA THR A 57 19.46 1.86 -5.62
C THR A 57 20.34 2.39 -4.48
N LEU A 58 20.23 1.86 -3.26
CA LEU A 58 21.11 2.22 -2.15
C LEU A 58 22.58 1.85 -2.43
N ALA A 59 22.81 0.67 -3.02
CA ALA A 59 24.14 0.23 -3.40
C ALA A 59 24.78 1.15 -4.45
N GLU A 60 24.01 1.57 -5.46
CA GLU A 60 24.47 2.53 -6.48
C GLU A 60 24.71 3.91 -5.85
N LEU A 61 23.77 4.42 -5.05
CA LEU A 61 23.88 5.72 -4.39
C LEU A 61 25.11 5.82 -3.48
N ALA A 62 25.53 4.72 -2.87
CA ALA A 62 26.72 4.66 -2.03
C ALA A 62 28.00 5.00 -2.82
N THR A 63 28.03 4.74 -4.13
CA THR A 63 29.19 5.00 -5.01
C THR A 63 29.28 6.43 -5.55
N LEU A 64 28.22 7.23 -5.38
CA LEU A 64 28.12 8.57 -5.96
C LEU A 64 28.58 9.65 -4.97
N GLU A 65 29.51 10.51 -5.36
CA GLU A 65 29.97 11.62 -4.53
C GLU A 65 29.14 12.90 -4.78
N PRO A 66 28.66 13.58 -3.72
CA PRO A 66 28.00 14.87 -3.86
C PRO A 66 28.92 15.94 -4.46
N ILE A 67 28.42 16.71 -5.43
CA ILE A 67 29.17 17.83 -6.02
C ILE A 67 29.03 19.14 -5.23
N ASP A 68 27.98 19.26 -4.41
CA ASP A 68 27.74 20.39 -3.53
C ASP A 68 26.76 20.03 -2.39
N GLU A 69 26.34 21.05 -1.64
CA GLU A 69 25.44 20.92 -0.50
C GLU A 69 24.04 20.39 -0.88
N ILE A 70 23.55 20.73 -2.08
CA ILE A 70 22.24 20.27 -2.55
C ILE A 70 22.29 18.75 -2.77
N ASP A 71 23.34 18.27 -3.43
CA ASP A 71 23.56 16.84 -3.62
C ASP A 71 23.79 16.11 -2.29
N ARG A 72 24.49 16.74 -1.33
CA ARG A 72 24.73 16.15 0.00
C ARG A 72 23.41 15.91 0.73
N VAL A 73 22.51 16.90 0.72
CA VAL A 73 21.18 16.78 1.31
C VAL A 73 20.33 15.76 0.56
N ALA A 74 20.30 15.80 -0.78
CA ALA A 74 19.55 14.85 -1.60
C ALA A 74 19.98 13.40 -1.33
N LYS A 75 21.30 13.12 -1.33
CA LYS A 75 21.85 11.81 -0.98
C LYS A 75 21.45 11.41 0.43
N SER A 76 21.55 12.31 1.42
CA SER A 76 21.19 12.01 2.81
C SER A 76 19.71 11.64 2.96
N VAL A 77 18.81 12.40 2.33
CA VAL A 77 17.36 12.13 2.37
C VAL A 77 17.05 10.81 1.69
N MET A 78 17.64 10.55 0.53
CA MET A 78 17.41 9.32 -0.22
C MET A 78 17.93 8.09 0.54
N VAL A 79 19.13 8.15 1.13
CA VAL A 79 19.64 7.09 2.01
C VAL A 79 18.66 6.81 3.15
N GLU A 80 18.19 7.87 3.82
CA GLU A 80 17.32 7.72 4.98
C GLU A 80 15.96 7.11 4.59
N ARG A 81 15.28 7.66 3.57
CA ARG A 81 13.98 7.15 3.10
C ARG A 81 14.05 5.70 2.64
N LEU A 82 15.03 5.37 1.79
CA LEU A 82 15.18 4.01 1.25
C LEU A 82 15.56 2.99 2.34
N THR A 83 16.42 3.38 3.29
CA THR A 83 16.79 2.51 4.42
C THR A 83 15.60 2.27 5.34
N SER A 84 14.82 3.31 5.65
CA SER A 84 13.62 3.20 6.48
C SER A 84 12.55 2.31 5.83
N SER A 85 12.34 2.39 4.51
CA SER A 85 11.46 1.46 3.78
C SER A 85 11.95 0.00 3.83
N LEU A 86 13.27 -0.24 3.68
CA LEU A 86 13.81 -1.60 3.80
C LEU A 86 13.66 -2.18 5.20
N GLN A 87 13.82 -1.37 6.25
CA GLN A 87 13.61 -1.83 7.63
C GLN A 87 12.17 -2.32 7.85
N LEU A 88 11.18 -1.64 7.27
CA LEU A 88 9.78 -2.11 7.30
C LEU A 88 9.57 -3.39 6.50
N HIS A 89 10.20 -3.51 5.33
CA HIS A 89 10.11 -4.71 4.51
C HIS A 89 10.77 -5.92 5.20
N ASP A 90 12.02 -5.79 5.65
CA ASP A 90 12.80 -6.88 6.25
C ASP A 90 12.20 -7.35 7.59
N SER A 91 11.49 -6.46 8.31
CA SER A 91 10.73 -6.81 9.53
C SER A 91 9.33 -7.39 9.24
N PHE A 92 8.91 -7.44 7.98
CA PHE A 92 7.56 -7.75 7.51
C PHE A 92 6.46 -6.80 8.00
N GLU A 93 6.80 -5.69 8.64
CA GLU A 93 5.80 -4.76 9.18
C GLU A 93 4.99 -4.08 8.07
N SER A 94 5.60 -3.82 6.90
CA SER A 94 4.88 -3.26 5.75
C SER A 94 3.72 -4.14 5.27
N HIS A 95 3.80 -5.47 5.47
CA HIS A 95 2.73 -6.42 5.15
C HIS A 95 1.60 -6.46 6.20
N LEU A 96 1.82 -5.89 7.38
CA LEU A 96 0.88 -5.84 8.50
C LEU A 96 0.27 -4.45 8.68
N SER A 97 0.54 -3.53 7.76
CA SER A 97 0.02 -2.17 7.76
C SER A 97 -1.37 -2.10 7.15
N PHE A 98 -2.34 -2.79 7.76
CA PHE A 98 -3.74 -2.72 7.32
C PHE A 98 -4.70 -2.55 8.50
N ASN A 99 -5.70 -1.71 8.28
CA ASN A 99 -6.70 -1.29 9.24
C ASN A 99 -7.96 -0.81 8.50
N VAL A 100 -8.96 -0.33 9.22
CA VAL A 100 -10.23 0.16 8.62
C VAL A 100 -10.10 1.42 7.74
N LEU A 101 -9.01 2.18 7.87
CA LEU A 101 -8.73 3.37 7.05
C LEU A 101 -7.98 2.99 5.77
N THR A 102 -6.97 2.12 5.90
CA THR A 102 -6.10 1.70 4.78
C THR A 102 -5.93 0.19 4.82
N SER A 103 -6.30 -0.50 3.74
CA SER A 103 -6.12 -1.94 3.60
C SER A 103 -6.12 -2.32 2.12
N PRO A 104 -5.51 -3.45 1.71
CA PRO A 104 -5.49 -3.84 0.30
C PRO A 104 -6.89 -3.86 -0.35
N PRO A 105 -7.97 -4.38 0.28
CA PRO A 105 -9.31 -4.28 -0.30
C PRO A 105 -9.82 -2.84 -0.49
N ALA A 106 -9.57 -1.96 0.48
CA ALA A 106 -9.98 -0.55 0.39
C ALA A 106 -9.20 0.17 -0.72
N ASP A 107 -7.89 -0.05 -0.81
CA ASP A 107 -7.02 0.54 -1.83
C ASP A 107 -7.41 0.06 -3.23
N ILE A 108 -7.71 -1.25 -3.38
CA ILE A 108 -8.23 -1.84 -4.63
C ILE A 108 -9.55 -1.18 -5.02
N ARG A 109 -10.48 -0.98 -4.08
CA ARG A 109 -11.75 -0.31 -4.40
C ARG A 109 -11.54 1.16 -4.80
N GLN A 110 -10.61 1.85 -4.14
CA GLN A 110 -10.34 3.27 -4.36
C GLN A 110 -9.72 3.55 -5.74
N VAL A 111 -8.82 2.68 -6.23
CA VAL A 111 -8.08 2.95 -7.49
C VAL A 111 -9.00 3.13 -8.69
N PHE A 112 -10.18 2.49 -8.71
CA PHE A 112 -11.16 2.61 -9.79
C PHE A 112 -11.76 4.02 -9.92
N GLU A 113 -11.87 4.76 -8.81
CA GLU A 113 -12.34 6.15 -8.84
C GLU A 113 -11.34 7.05 -9.58
N MET A 114 -10.04 6.73 -9.49
CA MET A 114 -8.94 7.49 -10.08
C MET A 114 -8.70 7.18 -11.57
N MET A 115 -9.31 6.12 -12.10
CA MET A 115 -9.11 5.73 -13.51
C MET A 115 -9.82 6.71 -14.47
N PRO A 116 -9.26 6.98 -15.66
CA PRO A 116 -9.98 7.69 -16.71
C PRO A 116 -11.26 6.95 -17.12
N LYS A 117 -12.23 7.68 -17.67
CA LYS A 117 -13.58 7.18 -18.05
C LYS A 117 -14.06 7.85 -19.34
N GLU A 118 -13.13 8.17 -20.25
CA GLU A 118 -13.38 9.03 -21.41
C GLU A 118 -13.52 8.23 -22.72
N SER A 119 -12.98 7.01 -22.75
CA SER A 119 -12.90 6.18 -23.96
C SER A 119 -13.31 4.73 -23.71
N ALA A 120 -13.63 4.00 -24.79
CA ALA A 120 -13.92 2.57 -24.68
C ALA A 120 -12.75 1.77 -24.07
N THR A 121 -11.51 2.13 -24.43
CA THR A 121 -10.29 1.54 -23.86
C THR A 121 -10.22 1.72 -22.35
N ASP A 122 -10.64 2.87 -21.82
CA ASP A 122 -10.66 3.10 -20.37
C ASP A 122 -11.61 2.12 -19.67
N PHE A 123 -12.81 1.92 -20.22
CA PHE A 123 -13.79 0.97 -19.70
C PHE A 123 -13.31 -0.49 -19.85
N GLU A 124 -12.60 -0.83 -20.93
CA GLU A 124 -11.94 -2.14 -21.06
C GLU A 124 -10.88 -2.36 -19.97
N ASN A 125 -10.07 -1.35 -19.66
CA ASN A 125 -9.09 -1.42 -18.58
C ASN A 125 -9.77 -1.57 -17.20
N ILE A 126 -10.86 -0.83 -16.94
CA ILE A 126 -11.67 -0.99 -15.72
C ILE A 126 -12.19 -2.42 -15.60
N ALA A 127 -12.75 -2.99 -16.68
CA ALA A 127 -13.25 -4.37 -16.67
C ALA A 127 -12.13 -5.38 -16.37
N LYS A 128 -10.98 -5.27 -17.03
CA LYS A 128 -9.81 -6.15 -16.78
C LYS A 128 -9.33 -6.05 -15.33
N ARG A 129 -9.21 -4.82 -14.80
CA ARG A 129 -8.77 -4.58 -13.43
C ARG A 129 -9.78 -5.10 -12.40
N LEU A 130 -11.09 -5.00 -12.67
CA LEU A 130 -12.14 -5.64 -11.86
C LEU A 130 -12.00 -7.16 -11.83
N LEU A 131 -11.70 -7.80 -12.97
CA LEU A 131 -11.45 -9.24 -13.03
C LEU A 131 -10.17 -9.66 -12.30
N ALA A 132 -9.22 -8.74 -12.08
CA ALA A 132 -7.99 -9.00 -11.33
C ALA A 132 -8.17 -8.94 -9.80
N VAL A 133 -9.32 -8.45 -9.28
CA VAL A 133 -9.57 -8.27 -7.83
C VAL A 133 -9.36 -9.56 -7.06
N ASP A 134 -9.82 -10.69 -7.61
CA ASP A 134 -9.69 -11.98 -6.92
C ASP A 134 -8.24 -12.41 -6.73
N LYS A 135 -7.44 -12.32 -7.78
CA LYS A 135 -6.00 -12.60 -7.71
C LYS A 135 -5.31 -11.69 -6.69
N ALA A 136 -5.68 -10.40 -6.65
CA ALA A 136 -5.11 -9.46 -5.70
C ALA A 136 -5.47 -9.82 -4.25
N HIS A 137 -6.73 -10.13 -3.95
CA HIS A 137 -7.15 -10.60 -2.63
C HIS A 137 -6.44 -11.89 -2.22
N LEU A 138 -6.36 -12.89 -3.11
CA LEU A 138 -5.67 -14.15 -2.82
C LEU A 138 -4.18 -13.96 -2.53
N SER A 139 -3.51 -13.04 -3.23
CA SER A 139 -2.11 -12.70 -2.97
C SER A 139 -1.91 -12.07 -1.58
N TRP A 140 -2.85 -11.23 -1.13
CA TRP A 140 -2.85 -10.65 0.20
C TRP A 140 -3.14 -11.71 1.28
N ILE A 141 -4.16 -12.55 1.08
CA ILE A 141 -4.50 -13.67 1.97
C ILE A 141 -3.28 -14.57 2.20
N SER A 142 -2.59 -14.96 1.12
CA SER A 142 -1.37 -15.79 1.18
C SER A 142 -0.28 -15.17 2.05
N THR A 143 -0.08 -13.85 1.93
CA THR A 143 0.88 -13.10 2.76
C THR A 143 0.47 -13.12 4.23
N ILE A 144 -0.76 -12.73 4.56
CA ILE A 144 -1.18 -12.62 5.97
C ILE A 144 -1.26 -13.99 6.66
N ASP A 145 -1.58 -15.06 5.94
CA ASP A 145 -1.50 -16.44 6.43
C ASP A 145 -0.07 -16.84 6.78
N THR A 146 0.87 -16.53 5.88
CA THR A 146 2.28 -16.83 6.07
C THR A 146 2.84 -16.11 7.30
N LEU A 147 2.45 -14.85 7.50
CA LEU A 147 2.89 -14.06 8.65
C LEU A 147 2.18 -14.47 9.95
N ALA A 148 0.89 -14.83 9.89
CA ALA A 148 0.17 -15.32 11.05
C ALA A 148 0.81 -16.59 11.64
N LYS A 149 1.31 -17.50 10.79
CA LYS A 149 2.08 -18.68 11.22
C LYS A 149 3.38 -18.34 11.96
N LYS A 150 3.89 -17.12 11.80
CA LYS A 150 5.06 -16.57 12.51
C LYS A 150 4.68 -15.72 13.72
N GLY A 151 3.41 -15.72 14.13
CA GLY A 151 2.90 -14.89 15.23
C GLY A 151 2.76 -13.40 14.88
N LYS A 152 2.85 -13.05 13.59
CA LYS A 152 2.76 -11.68 13.09
C LYS A 152 1.35 -11.42 12.54
N THR A 153 0.50 -10.80 13.34
CA THR A 153 -0.89 -10.49 12.99
C THR A 153 -1.28 -9.06 13.37
N VAL A 154 -2.48 -8.66 12.94
CA VAL A 154 -3.13 -7.41 13.34
C VAL A 154 -4.23 -7.68 14.38
N ALA A 155 -4.77 -6.62 14.97
CA ALA A 155 -5.83 -6.71 15.96
C ALA A 155 -7.16 -7.21 15.36
N GLN A 156 -7.87 -8.05 16.11
CA GLN A 156 -9.21 -8.55 15.75
C GLN A 156 -10.20 -7.43 15.39
N ARG A 157 -10.11 -6.28 16.08
CA ARG A 157 -10.92 -5.09 15.78
C ARG A 157 -10.75 -4.60 14.34
N GLN A 158 -9.52 -4.63 13.83
CA GLN A 158 -9.24 -4.21 12.45
C GLN A 158 -9.79 -5.24 11.45
N ILE A 159 -9.70 -6.53 11.76
CA ILE A 159 -10.24 -7.60 10.93
C ILE A 159 -11.76 -7.52 10.83
N ASP A 160 -12.45 -7.28 11.95
CA ASP A 160 -13.91 -7.13 11.95
C ASP A 160 -14.35 -5.93 11.09
N GLY A 161 -13.64 -4.80 11.20
CA GLY A 161 -13.95 -3.61 10.41
C GLY A 161 -13.69 -3.80 8.91
N ILE A 162 -12.57 -4.43 8.53
CA ILE A 162 -12.27 -4.73 7.12
C ILE A 162 -13.26 -5.75 6.55
N ALA A 163 -13.65 -6.77 7.33
CA ALA A 163 -14.67 -7.71 6.92
C ALA A 163 -16.02 -7.01 6.64
N LYS A 164 -16.42 -6.05 7.49
CA LYS A 164 -17.63 -5.22 7.25
C LYS A 164 -17.53 -4.38 5.98
N GLN A 165 -16.36 -3.83 5.67
CA GLN A 165 -16.14 -3.09 4.42
C GLN A 165 -16.26 -4.00 3.21
N LEU A 166 -15.62 -5.16 3.23
CA LEU A 166 -15.73 -6.17 2.17
C LEU A 166 -17.16 -6.68 1.98
N GLU A 167 -17.91 -6.87 3.07
CA GLU A 167 -19.34 -7.22 3.03
C GLU A 167 -20.15 -6.13 2.31
N SER A 168 -19.89 -4.85 2.58
CA SER A 168 -20.50 -3.73 1.87
C SER A 168 -20.11 -3.67 0.39
N TYR A 169 -18.85 -4.01 0.06
CA TYR A 169 -18.41 -4.08 -1.33
C TYR A 169 -19.12 -5.19 -2.10
N ALA A 170 -19.30 -6.35 -1.45
CA ALA A 170 -20.06 -7.47 -1.98
C ALA A 170 -21.56 -7.16 -2.11
N ASP A 171 -22.13 -6.44 -1.14
CA ASP A 171 -23.54 -6.03 -1.11
C ASP A 171 -23.79 -4.77 -1.96
N GLY A 172 -23.54 -4.91 -3.26
CA GLY A 172 -23.84 -3.88 -4.24
C GLY A 172 -22.82 -2.74 -4.35
N GLY A 173 -21.79 -2.68 -3.49
CA GLY A 173 -20.75 -1.65 -3.58
C GLY A 173 -20.04 -1.60 -4.95
N TYR A 174 -19.67 -2.74 -5.52
CA TYR A 174 -19.10 -2.81 -6.88
C TYR A 174 -20.15 -2.56 -7.98
N ALA A 175 -21.38 -3.04 -7.82
CA ALA A 175 -22.44 -2.84 -8.80
C ALA A 175 -22.83 -1.36 -8.91
N ASN A 176 -22.96 -0.68 -7.77
CA ASN A 176 -23.26 0.76 -7.70
C ASN A 176 -22.13 1.60 -8.31
N MET A 177 -20.87 1.19 -8.10
CA MET A 177 -19.71 1.81 -8.74
C MET A 177 -19.73 1.64 -10.27
N ALA A 178 -19.94 0.42 -10.77
CA ALA A 178 -20.03 0.17 -12.21
C ALA A 178 -21.14 1.01 -12.84
N LYS A 179 -22.31 1.09 -12.17
CA LYS A 179 -23.42 1.93 -12.60
C LYS A 179 -23.12 3.44 -12.57
N SER A 180 -22.34 3.93 -11.61
CA SER A 180 -21.97 5.35 -11.58
C SER A 180 -20.98 5.70 -12.70
N PHE A 181 -20.12 4.75 -13.11
CA PHE A 181 -19.18 4.95 -14.21
C PHE A 181 -19.81 4.82 -15.59
N ASP A 182 -20.82 3.95 -15.73
CA ASP A 182 -21.55 3.71 -16.98
C ASP A 182 -23.08 3.71 -16.74
N PRO A 183 -23.69 4.91 -16.57
CA PRO A 183 -25.11 5.04 -16.24
C PRO A 183 -26.06 4.48 -17.31
N ASP A 184 -25.65 4.56 -18.57
CA ASP A 184 -26.44 4.13 -19.72
C ASP A 184 -26.23 2.65 -20.08
N GLY A 185 -25.32 1.94 -19.38
CA GLY A 185 -25.05 0.53 -19.63
C GLY A 185 -24.35 0.25 -20.97
N LYS A 186 -23.60 1.22 -21.49
CA LYS A 186 -22.89 1.13 -22.78
C LYS A 186 -21.75 0.10 -22.75
N TYR A 187 -21.19 -0.17 -21.58
CA TYR A 187 -20.01 -1.01 -21.39
C TYR A 187 -20.34 -2.23 -20.51
N PRO A 188 -21.09 -3.23 -21.02
CA PRO A 188 -21.58 -4.36 -20.22
C PRO A 188 -20.48 -5.15 -19.51
N ALA A 189 -19.26 -5.15 -20.05
CA ALA A 189 -18.11 -5.85 -19.46
C ALA A 189 -17.77 -5.37 -18.04
N ILE A 190 -17.92 -4.07 -17.72
CA ILE A 190 -17.62 -3.59 -16.37
C ILE A 190 -18.66 -4.08 -15.36
N HIS A 191 -19.93 -4.19 -15.76
CA HIS A 191 -21.01 -4.64 -14.90
C HIS A 191 -20.89 -6.14 -14.58
N GLU A 192 -20.49 -6.94 -15.57
CA GLU A 192 -20.18 -8.37 -15.33
C GLU A 192 -18.92 -8.55 -14.48
N ALA A 193 -17.85 -7.79 -14.75
CA ALA A 193 -16.62 -7.85 -13.96
C ALA A 193 -16.84 -7.38 -12.51
N ALA A 194 -17.73 -6.42 -12.28
CA ALA A 194 -18.11 -5.96 -10.95
C ALA A 194 -18.74 -7.07 -10.09
N LYS A 195 -19.48 -8.02 -10.70
CA LYS A 195 -20.01 -9.19 -9.99
C LYS A 195 -18.89 -10.11 -9.52
N ALA A 196 -17.84 -10.30 -10.33
CA ALA A 196 -16.68 -11.10 -9.94
C ALA A 196 -15.91 -10.46 -8.78
N ALA A 197 -15.70 -9.14 -8.80
CA ALA A 197 -15.08 -8.40 -7.71
C ALA A 197 -15.91 -8.45 -6.41
N ALA A 198 -17.24 -8.34 -6.51
CA ALA A 198 -18.16 -8.51 -5.39
C ALA A 198 -18.08 -9.92 -4.79
N ALA A 199 -18.07 -10.97 -5.62
CA ALA A 199 -17.94 -12.36 -5.17
C ALA A 199 -16.60 -12.59 -4.43
N SER A 200 -15.49 -12.07 -4.96
CA SER A 200 -14.19 -12.15 -4.28
C SER A 200 -14.20 -11.43 -2.94
N SER A 201 -14.89 -10.29 -2.84
CA SER A 201 -15.01 -9.56 -1.57
C SER A 201 -15.81 -10.34 -0.54
N ALA A 202 -16.89 -11.01 -0.95
CA ALA A 202 -17.68 -11.88 -0.08
C ALA A 202 -16.85 -13.05 0.46
N GLU A 203 -16.10 -13.74 -0.40
CA GLU A 203 -15.24 -14.87 0.03
C GLU A 203 -14.08 -14.38 0.90
N THR A 204 -13.50 -13.22 0.62
CA THR A 204 -12.47 -12.61 1.46
C THR A 204 -13.01 -12.25 2.84
N ALA A 205 -14.20 -11.64 2.93
CA ALA A 205 -14.84 -11.33 4.21
C ALA A 205 -15.11 -12.61 5.03
N LYS A 206 -15.64 -13.65 4.38
CA LYS A 206 -15.88 -14.96 5.00
C LYS A 206 -14.59 -15.59 5.52
N TYR A 207 -13.51 -15.55 4.75
CA TYR A 207 -12.19 -16.00 5.20
C TYR A 207 -11.68 -15.19 6.40
N LEU A 208 -11.80 -13.86 6.37
CA LEU A 208 -11.36 -13.01 7.48
C LEU A 208 -12.12 -13.32 8.77
N ARG A 209 -13.44 -13.49 8.70
CA ARG A 209 -14.27 -13.84 9.86
C ARG A 209 -14.07 -15.27 10.35
N GLY A 210 -14.00 -16.23 9.41
CA GLY A 210 -13.98 -17.65 9.74
C GLY A 210 -12.60 -18.18 10.14
N THR A 211 -11.56 -17.76 9.42
CA THR A 211 -10.21 -18.31 9.57
C THR A 211 -9.26 -17.31 10.22
N TYR A 212 -9.10 -16.13 9.61
CA TYR A 212 -8.05 -15.20 10.04
C TYR A 212 -8.33 -14.58 11.43
N MET A 213 -9.61 -14.37 11.79
CA MET A 213 -10.02 -13.83 13.09
C MET A 213 -9.46 -14.63 14.28
N ALA A 214 -9.37 -15.96 14.16
CA ALA A 214 -8.83 -16.83 15.20
C ALA A 214 -7.31 -16.71 15.35
N LEU A 215 -6.61 -16.22 14.32
CA LEU A 215 -5.16 -15.98 14.33
C LEU A 215 -4.81 -14.55 14.78
N ALA A 216 -5.73 -13.61 14.58
CA ALA A 216 -5.56 -12.21 14.94
C ALA A 216 -5.45 -12.00 16.46
N THR A 217 -4.63 -11.03 16.87
CA THR A 217 -4.45 -10.71 18.29
C THR A 217 -5.68 -10.01 18.85
N PRO A 218 -6.13 -10.33 20.07
CA PRO A 218 -7.20 -9.58 20.74
C PRO A 218 -6.73 -8.19 21.20
N ASN A 219 -5.42 -7.95 21.27
CA ASN A 219 -4.83 -6.70 21.74
C ASN A 219 -4.62 -5.72 20.59
N ASP A 220 -5.05 -4.48 20.78
CA ASP A 220 -4.80 -3.39 19.83
C ASP A 220 -3.37 -2.84 19.87
N ALA A 221 -2.73 -2.88 21.05
CA ALA A 221 -1.39 -2.37 21.22
C ALA A 221 -0.38 -3.22 20.44
N VAL A 222 0.38 -2.57 19.54
CA VAL A 222 1.37 -3.25 18.68
C VAL A 222 2.68 -3.57 19.40
N GLY A 223 2.93 -2.95 20.56
CA GLY A 223 4.18 -3.10 21.31
C GLY A 223 5.30 -2.17 20.83
N ALA A 224 6.26 -1.91 21.72
CA ALA A 224 7.31 -0.91 21.51
C ALA A 224 8.22 -1.23 20.31
N GLU A 225 8.57 -2.51 20.12
CA GLU A 225 9.45 -2.94 19.03
C GLU A 225 8.85 -2.66 17.65
N ARG A 226 7.59 -3.05 17.44
CA ARG A 226 6.87 -2.77 16.18
C ARG A 226 6.66 -1.27 16.00
N TYR A 227 6.29 -0.57 17.06
CA TYR A 227 6.07 0.87 17.02
C TYR A 227 7.34 1.66 16.66
N ALA A 228 8.52 1.26 17.15
CA ALA A 228 9.77 1.96 16.90
C ALA A 228 10.14 2.02 15.40
N VAL A 229 9.94 0.92 14.66
CA VAL A 229 10.22 0.88 13.21
C VAL A 229 9.33 1.86 12.45
N TRP A 230 8.03 1.90 12.80
CA TRP A 230 7.08 2.84 12.22
C TRP A 230 7.35 4.29 12.62
N ALA A 231 7.68 4.55 13.89
CA ALA A 231 8.02 5.89 14.36
C ALA A 231 9.22 6.46 13.59
N ARG A 232 10.26 5.65 13.37
CA ARG A 232 11.39 6.04 12.51
C ARG A 232 10.96 6.32 11.08
N TYR A 233 10.16 5.43 10.50
CA TYR A 233 9.67 5.61 9.13
C TYR A 233 8.92 6.93 8.95
N TYR A 234 7.99 7.27 9.85
CA TYR A 234 7.17 8.48 9.72
C TYR A 234 7.88 9.77 10.13
N THR A 235 8.85 9.73 11.04
CA THR A 235 9.52 10.94 11.55
C THR A 235 10.90 11.19 10.94
N GLY A 236 11.46 10.19 10.25
CA GLY A 236 12.86 10.22 9.77
C GLY A 236 13.89 10.26 10.90
N SER A 237 13.49 9.93 12.13
CA SER A 237 14.31 10.09 13.34
C SER A 237 14.23 8.85 14.24
N ASN A 238 15.33 8.53 14.92
CA ASN A 238 15.33 7.49 15.95
C ASN A 238 15.01 8.11 17.31
N LEU A 239 13.71 8.18 17.63
CA LEU A 239 13.22 8.84 18.84
C LEU A 239 13.37 7.96 20.08
N ASP A 240 13.69 8.58 21.22
CA ASP A 240 13.37 7.99 22.52
C ASP A 240 11.85 8.10 22.71
N LEU A 241 11.15 6.98 22.50
CA LEU A 241 9.69 6.91 22.55
C LEU A 241 9.15 7.28 23.94
N ARG A 242 9.87 6.94 25.01
CA ARG A 242 9.41 7.25 26.38
C ARG A 242 9.58 8.73 26.67
N ALA A 243 10.73 9.29 26.34
CA ALA A 243 10.97 10.73 26.51
C ALA A 243 10.01 11.55 25.63
N THR A 244 9.71 11.09 24.42
CA THR A 244 8.74 11.76 23.53
C THR A 244 7.32 11.73 24.11
N TYR A 245 6.91 10.63 24.72
CA TYR A 245 5.64 10.55 25.43
C TYR A 245 5.56 11.51 26.63
N GLU A 246 6.61 11.55 27.44
CA GLU A 246 6.69 12.44 28.61
C GLU A 246 6.70 13.92 28.22
N TRP A 247 7.44 14.25 27.15
CA TRP A 247 7.41 15.58 26.55
C TRP A 247 6.00 15.95 26.09
N GLY A 248 5.30 15.06 25.40
CA GLY A 248 3.93 15.32 24.91
C GLY A 248 2.92 15.56 26.04
N LEU A 249 3.08 14.88 27.18
CA LEU A 249 2.25 15.16 28.37
C LEU A 249 2.51 16.54 28.96
N ALA A 250 3.79 16.94 29.04
CA ALA A 250 4.18 18.26 29.56
C ALA A 250 3.70 19.38 28.63
N ASP A 251 3.84 19.20 27.32
CA ASP A 251 3.39 20.15 26.30
C ASP A 251 1.85 20.31 26.32
N LEU A 252 1.12 19.18 26.44
CA LEU A 252 -0.33 19.22 26.59
C LEU A 252 -0.75 20.02 27.83
N ALA A 253 -0.11 19.78 28.97
CA ALA A 253 -0.40 20.51 30.21
C ALA A 253 -0.19 22.03 30.02
N GLN A 254 0.93 22.44 29.40
CA GLN A 254 1.22 23.84 29.10
C GLN A 254 0.18 24.51 28.20
N ILE A 255 -0.41 23.78 27.24
CA ILE A 255 -1.41 24.32 26.31
C ILE A 255 -2.80 24.43 26.97
N THR A 256 -3.11 23.57 27.93
CA THR A 256 -4.42 23.51 28.59
C THR A 256 -4.55 24.32 29.87
N GLU A 257 -3.43 24.83 30.40
CA GLU A 257 -3.36 25.73 31.57
C GLU A 257 -3.30 27.21 31.14
#